data_AF-A0A950TJW4-F1
#
_entry.id   AF-A0A950TJW4-F1
#
_cell.length_a   1.000
_cell.length_b   1.000
_cell.length_c   1.000
_cell.angle_alpha   90.00
_cell.angle_beta   90.00
_cell.angle_gamma   90.00
#
_symmetry.space_group_name_H-M   'P 1'
#
loop_
_entity.id
_entity.type
_entity.pdbx_description
1 polymer ?
#
loop_
_entity_poly.entity_id
_entity_poly.type
_entity_poly.pdbx_seq_one_letter_code
_entity_poly.pdbx_strand_id
1 'polypeptide(L)'
;MVRIPLPSPDTLTAEQKRVYDAIVSGPRGALRGPLRAALHNPELADKWQQLGELLRYRTSLPPQFSELAILVTARHCSCQVEWFIHAEMARKAGLADSIIENIRTGRPIGAVDPATLDVYLYASELN
;
A
#
# COMPACT_ATOMS: atom_id res chain seq x y z
N MET A 1 -5.92 18.69 -2.11
CA MET A 1 -7.37 18.95 -1.98
C MET A 1 -8.13 17.72 -2.47
N VAL A 2 -9.16 17.27 -1.76
CA VAL A 2 -10.00 16.14 -2.21
C VAL A 2 -10.89 16.60 -3.36
N ARG A 3 -11.00 15.80 -4.43
CA ARG A 3 -11.80 16.14 -5.62
C ARG A 3 -13.30 15.83 -5.44
N ILE A 4 -13.62 14.91 -4.54
CA ILE A 4 -14.99 14.51 -4.18
C ILE A 4 -15.14 14.53 -2.66
N PRO A 5 -16.37 14.73 -2.13
CA PRO A 5 -16.66 14.48 -0.74
C PRO A 5 -16.35 13.01 -0.40
N LEU A 6 -15.74 12.75 0.75
CA LEU A 6 -15.47 11.38 1.20
C LEU A 6 -16.51 11.00 2.27
N PRO A 7 -17.02 9.75 2.29
CA PRO A 7 -17.95 9.31 3.34
C PRO A 7 -17.33 9.50 4.74
N SER A 8 -18.10 10.10 5.65
CA SER A 8 -17.72 10.21 7.06
C SER A 8 -18.21 8.97 7.82
N PRO A 9 -17.45 8.44 8.80
CA PRO A 9 -17.90 7.35 9.67
C PRO A 9 -19.28 7.63 10.30
N ASP A 10 -19.58 8.88 10.63
CA ASP A 10 -20.84 9.28 11.28
C ASP A 10 -22.05 9.28 10.33
N THR A 11 -21.81 9.22 9.02
CA THR A 11 -22.85 9.35 7.98
C THR A 11 -22.90 8.14 7.05
N LEU A 12 -22.26 7.03 7.42
CA LEU A 12 -22.24 5.82 6.59
C LEU A 12 -23.63 5.19 6.53
N THR A 13 -24.04 4.74 5.35
CA THR A 13 -25.16 3.79 5.24
C THR A 13 -24.79 2.47 5.93
N ALA A 14 -25.79 1.63 6.23
CA ALA A 14 -25.56 0.33 6.84
C ALA A 14 -24.53 -0.52 6.05
N GLU A 15 -24.62 -0.50 4.72
CA GLU A 15 -23.73 -1.27 3.86
C GLU A 15 -22.31 -0.68 3.80
N GLN A 16 -22.17 0.65 3.75
CA GLN A 16 -20.87 1.30 3.88
C GLN A 16 -20.22 1.02 5.24
N LYS A 17 -21.02 1.02 6.31
CA LYS A 17 -20.54 0.73 7.66
C LYS A 17 -20.03 -0.71 7.77
N ARG A 18 -20.76 -1.69 7.20
CA ARG A 18 -20.31 -3.10 7.15
C ARG A 18 -18.91 -3.21 6.53
N VAL A 19 -18.68 -2.56 5.40
CA VAL A 19 -17.38 -2.60 4.69
C VAL A 19 -16.30 -1.84 5.47
N TYR A 20 -16.64 -0.68 6.05
CA TYR A 20 -15.73 0.07 6.91
C TYR A 20 -15.26 -0.76 8.10
N ASP A 21 -16.18 -1.38 8.83
CA ASP A 21 -15.89 -2.19 10.01
C ASP A 21 -15.01 -3.40 9.63
N ALA A 22 -15.28 -4.04 8.49
CA ALA A 22 -14.45 -5.15 7.99
C ALA A 22 -13.01 -4.71 7.68
N ILE A 23 -12.81 -3.54 7.08
CA ILE A 23 -11.48 -3.00 6.78
C ILE A 23 -10.71 -2.65 8.06
N VAL A 24 -11.37 -2.02 9.03
CA VAL A 24 -10.75 -1.58 10.28
C VAL A 24 -10.41 -2.75 11.19
N SER A 25 -11.27 -3.78 11.25
CA SER A 25 -11.02 -4.99 12.04
C SER A 25 -10.07 -5.99 11.35
N GLY A 26 -9.88 -5.88 10.04
CA GLY A 26 -8.98 -6.71 9.25
C GLY A 26 -7.49 -6.28 9.32
N PRO A 27 -6.60 -6.98 8.60
CA PRO A 27 -5.15 -6.76 8.66
C PRO A 27 -4.70 -5.38 8.16
N ARG A 28 -5.58 -4.64 7.46
CA ARG A 28 -5.32 -3.25 7.07
C ARG A 28 -5.38 -2.28 8.25
N GLY A 29 -6.18 -2.57 9.27
CA GLY A 29 -6.33 -1.79 10.50
C GLY A 29 -6.96 -0.39 10.34
N ALA A 30 -7.06 0.15 9.13
CA ALA A 30 -7.64 1.46 8.88
C ALA A 30 -8.10 1.64 7.42
N LEU A 31 -9.21 2.37 7.25
CA LEU A 31 -9.63 2.86 5.94
C LEU A 31 -8.82 4.11 5.55
N ARG A 32 -7.87 3.97 4.62
CA ARG A 32 -7.01 5.06 4.15
C ARG A 32 -6.90 5.08 2.62
N GLY A 33 -6.34 6.17 2.09
CA GLY A 33 -6.02 6.28 0.67
C GLY A 33 -7.25 6.20 -0.25
N PRO A 34 -7.08 5.68 -1.48
CA PRO A 34 -8.14 5.60 -2.50
C PRO A 34 -9.36 4.79 -2.06
N LEU A 35 -9.21 3.83 -1.14
CA LEU A 35 -10.29 2.99 -0.65
C LEU A 35 -11.39 3.81 0.07
N ARG A 36 -11.04 4.97 0.63
CA ARG A 36 -12.02 5.94 1.17
C ARG A 36 -12.98 6.45 0.10
N ALA A 37 -12.48 6.71 -1.10
CA ALA A 37 -13.29 7.15 -2.22
C ALA A 37 -14.10 5.98 -2.79
N ALA A 38 -13.51 4.78 -2.85
CA ALA A 38 -14.21 3.58 -3.31
C ALA A 38 -15.43 3.25 -2.45
N LEU A 39 -15.47 3.64 -1.17
CA LEU A 39 -16.59 3.39 -0.26
C LEU A 39 -17.93 4.04 -0.71
N HIS A 40 -17.91 4.98 -1.66
CA HIS A 40 -19.14 5.40 -2.35
C HIS A 40 -19.85 4.24 -3.06
N ASN A 41 -19.11 3.21 -3.47
CA ASN A 41 -19.61 1.92 -3.92
C ASN A 41 -19.11 0.82 -2.96
N PRO A 42 -19.92 0.40 -1.97
CA PRO A 42 -19.51 -0.59 -0.96
C PRO A 42 -19.06 -1.93 -1.54
N GLU A 43 -19.74 -2.42 -2.59
CA GLU A 43 -19.38 -3.69 -3.22
C GLU A 43 -17.98 -3.61 -3.85
N LEU A 44 -17.68 -2.52 -4.55
CA LEU A 44 -16.35 -2.27 -5.10
C LEU A 44 -15.29 -2.18 -3.99
N ALA A 45 -15.57 -1.41 -2.93
CA ALA A 45 -14.65 -1.26 -1.82
C ALA A 45 -14.36 -2.60 -1.13
N ASP A 46 -15.37 -3.44 -0.93
CA ASP A 46 -15.22 -4.76 -0.31
C ASP A 46 -14.39 -5.72 -1.18
N LYS A 47 -14.68 -5.80 -2.48
CA LYS A 47 -13.87 -6.63 -3.40
C LYS A 47 -12.42 -6.14 -3.49
N TRP A 48 -12.22 -4.83 -3.58
CA TRP A 48 -10.88 -4.23 -3.67
C TRP A 48 -10.08 -4.45 -2.38
N GLN A 49 -10.70 -4.27 -1.21
CA GLN A 49 -9.98 -4.43 0.05
C GLN A 49 -9.51 -5.88 0.24
N GLN A 50 -10.35 -6.86 -0.10
CA GLN A 50 -10.05 -8.30 -0.06
C GLN A 50 -8.94 -8.69 -1.05
N LEU A 51 -8.99 -8.17 -2.29
CA LEU A 51 -7.93 -8.40 -3.26
C LEU A 51 -6.59 -7.90 -2.73
N GLY A 52 -6.55 -6.67 -2.22
CA GLY A 52 -5.29 -6.14 -1.70
C GLY A 52 -4.86 -6.78 -0.37
N GLU A 53 -5.76 -7.35 0.43
CA GLU A 53 -5.39 -8.18 1.58
C GLU A 53 -4.66 -9.45 1.10
N LEU A 54 -5.22 -10.15 0.11
CA LEU A 54 -4.63 -11.35 -0.48
C LEU A 54 -3.21 -11.05 -1.00
N LEU A 55 -3.05 -9.97 -1.76
CA LEU A 55 -1.78 -9.60 -2.39
C LEU A 55 -0.72 -9.04 -1.43
N ARG A 56 -1.10 -8.59 -0.23
CA ARG A 56 -0.16 -7.97 0.71
C ARG A 56 0.18 -8.85 1.91
N TYR A 57 -0.79 -9.58 2.44
CA TYR A 57 -0.65 -10.26 3.73
C TYR A 57 -0.71 -11.77 3.62
N ARG A 58 -1.17 -12.31 2.49
CA ARG A 58 -1.31 -13.75 2.25
C ARG A 58 -0.36 -14.24 1.15
N THR A 59 0.86 -13.72 1.18
CA THR A 59 1.93 -14.09 0.25
C THR A 59 3.02 -14.86 0.99
N SER A 60 3.92 -15.51 0.23
CA SER A 60 5.12 -16.13 0.78
C SER A 60 6.24 -15.12 1.06
N LEU A 61 6.06 -13.85 0.71
CA LEU A 61 7.06 -12.81 0.90
C LEU A 61 6.99 -12.26 2.33
N PRO A 62 8.13 -12.15 3.03
CA PRO A 62 8.24 -11.32 4.22
C PRO A 62 7.76 -9.88 3.96
N PRO A 63 7.12 -9.20 4.94
CA PRO A 63 6.55 -7.87 4.74
C PRO A 63 7.51 -6.84 4.15
N GLN A 64 8.79 -6.87 4.53
CA GLN A 64 9.81 -5.96 4.01
C GLN A 64 9.96 -6.03 2.47
N PHE A 65 9.77 -7.20 1.88
CA PHE A 65 9.88 -7.40 0.43
C PHE A 65 8.61 -6.98 -0.30
N SER A 66 7.44 -7.25 0.28
CA SER A 66 6.18 -6.71 -0.26
C SER A 66 6.19 -5.17 -0.25
N GLU A 67 6.65 -4.56 0.84
CA GLU A 67 6.76 -3.10 0.94
C GLU A 67 7.82 -2.53 -0.02
N LEU A 68 8.96 -3.21 -0.22
CA LEU A 68 9.96 -2.84 -1.22
C LEU A 68 9.36 -2.80 -2.63
N ALA A 69 8.66 -3.86 -3.05
CA ALA A 69 8.02 -3.92 -4.36
C ALA A 69 6.98 -2.78 -4.53
N ILE A 70 6.19 -2.51 -3.48
CA ILE A 70 5.21 -1.42 -3.49
C ILE A 70 5.90 -0.05 -3.63
N LEU A 71 7.02 0.19 -2.94
CA LEU A 71 7.75 1.45 -3.06
C LEU A 71 8.34 1.68 -4.45
N VAL A 72 8.89 0.63 -5.07
CA VAL A 72 9.39 0.71 -6.45
C VAL A 72 8.26 1.10 -7.41
N THR A 73 7.12 0.39 -7.36
CA THR A 73 5.94 0.73 -8.17
C THR A 73 5.40 2.12 -7.85
N ALA A 74 5.28 2.49 -6.57
CA ALA A 74 4.79 3.80 -6.17
C ALA A 74 5.68 4.93 -6.70
N ARG A 75 7.00 4.73 -6.72
CA ARG A 75 7.93 5.69 -7.32
C ARG A 75 7.78 5.76 -8.83
N HIS A 76 7.74 4.62 -9.52
CA HIS A 76 7.57 4.58 -10.97
C HIS A 76 6.28 5.32 -11.40
N CYS A 77 5.16 5.02 -10.74
CA CYS A 77 3.88 5.70 -10.99
C CYS A 77 3.82 7.15 -10.45
N SER A 78 4.87 7.63 -9.78
CA SER A 78 4.89 8.92 -9.07
C SER A 78 3.70 9.10 -8.11
N CYS A 79 3.25 8.00 -7.48
CA CYS A 79 2.06 7.97 -6.63
C CYS A 79 2.41 8.40 -5.19
N GLN A 80 2.16 9.67 -4.87
CA GLN A 80 2.49 10.26 -3.57
C GLN A 80 1.75 9.61 -2.40
N VAL A 81 0.49 9.20 -2.59
CA VAL A 81 -0.32 8.59 -1.52
C VAL A 81 0.22 7.21 -1.16
N GLU A 82 0.50 6.37 -2.17
CA GLU A 82 1.09 5.06 -1.95
C GLU A 82 2.48 5.21 -1.32
N TRP A 83 3.32 6.11 -1.84
CA TRP A 83 4.64 6.38 -1.26
C TRP A 83 4.57 6.77 0.21
N PHE A 84 3.71 7.73 0.57
CA PHE A 84 3.61 8.23 1.94
C PHE A 84 3.20 7.13 2.92
N ILE A 85 2.21 6.32 2.58
CA ILE A 85 1.71 5.24 3.44
C ILE A 85 2.76 4.13 3.54
N HIS A 86 3.27 3.68 2.40
CA HIS A 86 4.10 2.49 2.34
C HIS A 86 5.55 2.73 2.76
N ALA A 87 6.07 3.96 2.68
CA ALA A 87 7.40 4.26 3.21
C ALA A 87 7.45 4.12 4.75
N GLU A 88 6.36 4.45 5.46
CA GLU A 88 6.27 4.18 6.90
C GLU A 88 6.18 2.68 7.19
N MET A 89 5.39 1.95 6.41
CA MET A 89 5.23 0.49 6.57
C MET A 89 6.53 -0.26 6.26
N ALA A 90 7.25 0.12 5.22
CA ALA A 90 8.56 -0.43 4.86
C ALA A 90 9.57 -0.29 6.00
N ARG A 91 9.65 0.90 6.63
CA ARG A 91 10.51 1.12 7.81
C ARG A 91 10.14 0.21 8.97
N LYS A 92 8.83 0.11 9.29
CA LYS A 92 8.34 -0.77 10.35
C LYS A 92 8.61 -2.25 10.06
N ALA A 93 8.64 -2.62 8.78
CA ALA A 93 8.98 -3.97 8.33
C ALA A 93 10.49 -4.25 8.33
N GLY A 94 11.35 -3.25 8.57
CA GLY A 94 12.80 -3.41 8.67
C GLY A 94 13.59 -3.01 7.41
N LEU A 95 12.95 -2.41 6.41
CA LEU A 95 13.66 -1.91 5.22
C LEU A 95 14.50 -0.67 5.61
N ALA A 96 15.77 -0.67 5.21
CA ALA A 96 16.69 0.42 5.56
C ALA A 96 16.26 1.76 4.94
N ASP A 97 16.38 2.84 5.72
CA ASP A 97 16.05 4.21 5.26
C ASP A 97 16.85 4.63 4.03
N SER A 98 18.09 4.16 3.90
CA SER A 98 18.93 4.41 2.73
C SER A 98 18.33 3.82 1.45
N ILE A 99 17.75 2.62 1.51
CA ILE A 99 17.09 1.97 0.36
C ILE A 99 15.85 2.78 -0.02
N ILE A 100 15.02 3.14 0.96
CA ILE A 100 13.80 3.94 0.74
C ILE A 100 14.15 5.28 0.09
N GLU A 101 15.18 5.97 0.59
CA GLU A 101 15.63 7.26 0.06
C GLU A 101 16.23 7.15 -1.35
N ASN A 102 17.00 6.09 -1.61
CA ASN A 102 17.55 5.84 -2.93
C ASN A 102 16.43 5.62 -3.96
N ILE A 103 15.42 4.81 -3.64
CA ILE A 103 14.23 4.65 -4.50
C ILE A 103 13.54 6.01 -4.68
N ARG A 104 13.31 6.78 -3.61
CA ARG A 104 12.64 8.09 -3.67
C ARG A 104 13.31 9.06 -4.64
N THR A 105 14.64 9.04 -4.65
CA THR A 105 15.48 9.97 -5.41
C THR A 105 15.94 9.40 -6.76
N GLY A 106 15.55 8.17 -7.10
CA GLY A 106 15.95 7.52 -8.36
C GLY A 106 17.44 7.16 -8.41
N ARG A 107 18.05 6.89 -7.25
CA ARG A 107 19.44 6.44 -7.13
C ARG A 107 19.49 4.92 -7.00
N PRO A 108 20.61 4.26 -7.39
CA PRO A 108 20.82 2.86 -7.10
C PRO A 108 20.68 2.57 -5.60
N ILE A 109 20.06 1.44 -5.24
CA ILE A 109 19.84 1.07 -3.83
C ILE A 109 21.13 0.66 -3.09
N GLY A 110 22.26 0.60 -3.80
CA GLY A 110 23.57 0.25 -3.25
C GLY A 110 23.78 -1.26 -3.12
N ALA A 111 24.81 -1.65 -2.38
CA ALA A 111 25.05 -3.05 -2.05
C ALA A 111 24.05 -3.51 -0.98
N VAL A 112 23.24 -4.52 -1.33
CA VAL A 112 22.23 -5.15 -0.47
C VAL A 112 22.37 -6.66 -0.56
N ASP A 113 21.68 -7.41 0.31
CA ASP A 113 21.63 -8.87 0.18
C ASP A 113 20.92 -9.29 -1.13
N PRO A 114 21.21 -10.51 -1.63
CA PRO A 114 20.65 -10.97 -2.90
C PRO A 114 19.11 -10.95 -2.96
N ALA A 115 18.42 -11.29 -1.87
CA ALA A 115 16.95 -11.34 -1.89
C ALA A 115 16.34 -9.93 -2.02
N THR A 116 16.91 -8.94 -1.33
CA THR A 116 16.53 -7.54 -1.51
C THR A 116 16.78 -7.07 -2.95
N LEU A 117 17.93 -7.43 -3.53
CA LEU A 117 18.27 -7.06 -4.90
C LEU A 117 17.30 -7.69 -5.91
N ASP A 118 17.00 -8.98 -5.77
CA ASP A 118 16.10 -9.70 -6.68
C ASP A 118 14.71 -9.08 -6.70
N VAL A 119 14.15 -8.75 -5.53
CA VAL A 119 12.82 -8.10 -5.43
C VAL A 119 12.85 -6.72 -6.05
N TYR A 120 13.90 -5.93 -5.80
CA TYR A 120 14.05 -4.59 -6.38
C TYR A 120 14.14 -4.65 -7.91
N LEU A 121 14.96 -5.54 -8.47
CA LEU A 121 15.14 -5.68 -9.91
C LEU A 121 13.86 -6.19 -10.57
N TYR A 122 13.24 -7.24 -10.03
CA TYR A 122 11.99 -7.78 -10.55
C TYR A 122 10.88 -6.72 -10.55
N ALA A 123 10.71 -5.98 -9.46
CA ALA A 123 9.73 -4.90 -9.41
C ALA A 123 10.09 -3.79 -10.41
N SER A 124 11.36 -3.48 -10.60
CA SER A 124 11.81 -2.44 -11.54
C SER A 124 11.56 -2.84 -13.00
N GLU A 125 11.67 -4.12 -13.36
CA GLU A 125 11.40 -4.62 -14.73
C GLU A 125 9.91 -4.59 -15.10
N LEU A 126 9.01 -4.71 -14.13
CA LEU A 126 7.56 -4.66 -14.36
C LEU A 126 7.00 -3.24 -14.57
N ASN A 127 7.83 -2.22 -14.33
CA ASN A 127 7.44 -0.81 -14.23
C ASN A 127 8.14 0.01 -15.32
#